data_AF-A0A7U9SSE5-F1
#
_entry.id   AF-A0A7U9SSE5-F1
#
_cell.length_a   1.000
_cell.length_b   1.000
_cell.length_c   1.000
_cell.angle_alpha   90.00
_cell.angle_beta   90.00
_cell.angle_gamma   90.00
#
_symmetry.space_group_name_H-M   'P 1'
#
loop_
_entity.id
_entity.type
_entity.pdbx_description
1 polymer ?
#
loop_
_entity_poly.entity_id
_entity_poly.type
_entity_poly.pdbx_seq_one_letter_code
_entity_poly.pdbx_strand_id
1 'polypeptide(L)'
;MIGIFNRLYLELRPDIFMELFPVLLAGNGSEFSSPPAIESDMQGNPRTKMFYCNPSAPYQKGSCKNNHEMIRRTIPKGKDIGQYTQEQIDLMMSHINSYARKKLGNKGPYEIFEFQYGKELLDIFHPQKIPADEIILSPELLK
;
A
#
# COMPACT_ATOMS: atom_id res chain seq x y z
N MET A 1 12.76 -6.36 -1.27
CA MET A 1 11.66 -6.27 -0.28
C MET A 1 12.14 -5.77 1.08
N ILE A 2 13.09 -6.44 1.74
CA ILE A 2 13.58 -6.05 3.08
C ILE A 2 14.01 -4.58 3.17
N GLY A 3 14.72 -4.07 2.15
CA GLY A 3 15.14 -2.67 2.09
C GLY A 3 13.98 -1.66 2.18
N ILE A 4 12.79 -2.00 1.66
CA ILE A 4 11.61 -1.13 1.74
C ILE A 4 11.10 -1.06 3.18
N PHE A 5 11.04 -2.19 3.90
CA PHE A 5 10.65 -2.21 5.30
C PHE A 5 11.65 -1.46 6.18
N ASN A 6 12.95 -1.60 5.92
CA ASN A 6 13.98 -0.83 6.63
C ASN A 6 13.82 0.67 6.40
N ARG A 7 13.60 1.09 5.14
CA ARG A 7 13.39 2.49 4.80
C ARG A 7 12.15 3.05 5.51
N LEU A 8 11.00 2.38 5.39
CA LEU A 8 9.76 2.80 6.03
C LEU A 8 9.88 2.87 7.56
N TYR A 9 10.55 1.90 8.19
CA TYR A 9 10.77 1.88 9.65
C TYR A 9 11.58 3.10 10.12
N LEU A 10 12.54 3.56 9.33
CA LEU A 10 13.34 4.75 9.64
C LEU A 10 12.59 6.04 9.33
N GLU A 11 11.95 6.14 8.17
CA GLU A 11 11.21 7.34 7.73
C GLU A 11 10.00 7.64 8.61
N LEU A 12 9.25 6.62 9.02
CA LEU A 12 8.07 6.78 9.87
C LEU A 12 8.42 6.93 11.35
N ARG A 13 9.64 6.58 11.74
CA ARG A 13 10.07 6.27 13.12
C ARG A 13 9.48 4.95 13.65
N PRO A 14 10.18 4.27 14.57
CA PRO A 14 9.78 2.95 15.05
C PRO A 14 8.37 2.86 15.64
N ASP A 15 7.98 3.82 16.48
CA ASP A 15 6.69 3.87 17.18
C ASP A 15 5.52 3.92 16.19
N ILE A 16 5.57 4.84 15.23
CA ILE A 16 4.54 4.98 14.19
C ILE A 16 4.53 3.77 13.26
N PHE A 17 5.69 3.26 12.86
CA PHE A 17 5.74 2.07 12.00
C PHE A 17 5.04 0.88 12.67
N MET A 18 5.32 0.65 13.97
CA MET A 18 4.70 -0.44 14.72
C MET A 18 3.19 -0.24 14.90
N GLU A 19 2.72 1.01 15.03
CA GLU A 19 1.30 1.35 15.07
C GLU A 19 0.60 1.10 13.73
N LEU A 20 1.22 1.48 12.61
CA LEU A 20 0.65 1.31 11.27
C LEU A 20 0.72 -0.13 10.74
N PHE A 21 1.79 -0.84 11.08
CA PHE A 21 2.09 -2.18 10.57
C PHE A 21 2.29 -3.20 11.72
N PRO A 22 1.33 -3.35 12.64
CA PRO A 22 1.47 -4.27 13.78
C PRO A 22 1.56 -5.73 13.30
N VAL A 23 0.90 -6.03 12.17
CA VAL A 23 0.92 -7.33 11.50
C VAL A 23 0.97 -7.14 9.98
N LEU A 24 1.61 -8.09 9.29
CA LEU A 24 1.72 -8.12 7.84
C LEU A 24 1.22 -9.47 7.32
N LEU A 25 0.31 -9.44 6.34
CA LEU A 25 -0.22 -10.64 5.69
C LEU A 25 0.34 -10.81 4.27
N ALA A 26 1.25 -11.76 4.10
CA ALA A 26 1.93 -12.05 2.84
C ALA A 26 1.42 -13.32 2.16
N GLY A 27 1.76 -13.45 0.87
CA GLY A 27 1.69 -14.75 0.17
C GLY A 27 3.03 -15.47 0.31
N ASN A 28 3.12 -16.67 -0.27
CA ASN A 28 4.33 -17.49 -0.23
C ASN A 28 5.35 -17.13 -1.33
N GLY A 29 5.39 -15.84 -1.73
CA GLY A 29 6.35 -15.31 -2.70
C GLY A 29 7.77 -15.30 -2.12
N SER A 30 8.78 -15.48 -2.97
CA SER A 30 10.18 -15.51 -2.55
C SER A 30 10.65 -14.19 -1.94
N GLU A 31 10.00 -13.08 -2.30
CA GLU A 31 10.23 -11.75 -1.74
C GLU A 31 9.87 -11.64 -0.25
N PHE A 32 9.08 -12.58 0.28
CA PHE A 32 8.69 -12.69 1.70
C PHE A 32 9.27 -13.93 2.38
N SER A 33 10.28 -14.58 1.80
CA SER A 33 10.85 -15.84 2.31
C SER A 33 11.68 -15.73 3.59
N SER A 34 12.00 -14.51 4.03
CA SER A 34 12.78 -14.27 5.27
C SER A 34 11.97 -13.45 6.27
N PRO A 35 11.06 -14.08 7.05
CA PRO A 35 10.31 -13.40 8.11
C PRO A 35 11.21 -12.70 9.13
N PRO A 36 12.30 -13.29 9.67
CA PRO A 36 13.12 -12.62 10.68
C PRO A 36 13.68 -11.27 10.22
N ALA A 37 14.05 -11.16 8.95
CA ALA A 37 14.56 -9.91 8.37
C ALA A 37 13.48 -8.84 8.18
N ILE A 38 12.20 -9.21 8.19
CA ILE A 38 11.06 -8.29 8.12
C ILE A 38 10.54 -7.98 9.52
N GLU A 39 10.42 -8.98 10.39
CA GLU A 39 9.89 -8.87 11.74
C GLU A 39 10.80 -8.10 12.70
N SER A 40 12.11 -8.10 12.45
CA SER A 40 13.09 -7.40 13.30
C SER A 40 13.85 -6.30 12.55
N ASP A 41 14.34 -5.30 13.28
CA ASP A 41 15.28 -4.30 12.78
C ASP A 41 16.73 -4.83 12.76
N MET A 42 17.69 -3.99 12.35
CA MET A 42 19.11 -4.36 12.25
C MET A 42 19.78 -4.66 13.60
N GLN A 43 19.15 -4.26 14.72
CA GLN A 43 19.62 -4.51 16.09
C GLN A 43 18.92 -5.71 16.72
N GLY A 44 17.98 -6.35 16.01
CA GLY A 44 17.21 -7.48 16.51
C GLY A 44 15.98 -7.09 17.32
N ASN A 45 15.59 -5.81 17.34
CA ASN A 45 14.34 -5.40 18.00
C ASN A 45 13.14 -5.77 17.13
N PRO A 46 12.04 -6.27 17.72
CA PRO A 46 10.83 -6.56 16.97
C PRO A 46 10.19 -5.27 16.46
N ARG A 47 9.72 -5.28 15.20
CA ARG A 47 9.04 -4.15 14.56
C ARG A 47 7.71 -4.51 13.89
N THR A 48 7.44 -5.79 13.62
CA THR A 48 6.16 -6.28 13.07
C THR A 48 6.07 -7.80 13.19
N LYS A 49 4.94 -8.40 12.80
CA LYS A 49 4.75 -9.85 12.73
C LYS A 49 4.22 -10.28 11.37
N MET A 50 4.87 -11.28 10.77
CA MET A 50 4.53 -11.82 9.47
C MET A 50 3.59 -13.01 9.58
N PHE A 51 2.50 -12.96 8.82
CA PHE A 51 1.55 -14.04 8.64
C PHE A 51 1.47 -14.38 7.15
N TYR A 52 1.23 -15.65 6.84
CA TYR A 52 1.16 -16.15 5.48
C TYR A 52 -0.21 -16.74 5.19
N CYS A 53 -0.69 -16.51 3.98
CA CYS A 53 -1.90 -17.17 3.52
C CYS A 53 -1.62 -18.64 3.25
N ASN A 54 -2.61 -19.47 3.53
CA ASN A 54 -2.59 -20.89 3.22
C ASN A 54 -2.43 -21.08 1.69
N PRO A 55 -1.68 -22.11 1.26
CA PRO A 55 -1.61 -22.48 -0.14
C PRO A 55 -3.02 -22.66 -0.73
N SER A 56 -3.23 -22.17 -1.94
CA SER A 56 -4.53 -22.27 -2.64
C SER A 56 -5.72 -21.67 -1.87
N ALA A 57 -5.49 -20.71 -0.97
CA ALA A 57 -6.54 -19.96 -0.25
C ALA A 57 -6.65 -18.49 -0.72
N PRO A 58 -7.03 -18.24 -1.98
CA PRO A 58 -7.09 -16.90 -2.58
C PRO A 58 -8.03 -15.92 -1.89
N TYR A 59 -8.96 -16.41 -1.06
CA TYR A 59 -9.95 -15.62 -0.34
C TYR A 59 -9.36 -14.91 0.89
N GLN A 60 -8.26 -15.39 1.47
CA GLN A 60 -7.62 -14.78 2.65
C GLN A 60 -7.03 -13.39 2.38
N LYS A 61 -6.91 -12.99 1.10
CA LYS A 61 -6.45 -11.64 0.68
C LYS A 61 -7.49 -10.92 -0.19
N GLY A 62 -8.78 -11.17 0.01
CA GLY A 62 -9.85 -10.58 -0.80
C GLY A 62 -9.76 -9.05 -0.91
N SER A 63 -9.48 -8.35 0.20
CA SER A 63 -9.32 -6.89 0.18
C SER A 63 -8.10 -6.43 -0.65
N CYS A 64 -6.96 -7.13 -0.54
CA CYS A 64 -5.78 -6.83 -1.33
C CYS A 64 -6.04 -7.00 -2.84
N LYS A 65 -6.81 -8.03 -3.21
CA LYS A 65 -7.19 -8.25 -4.62
C LYS A 65 -8.03 -7.11 -5.18
N ASN A 66 -9.01 -6.64 -4.42
CA ASN A 66 -9.83 -5.49 -4.83
C ASN A 66 -8.96 -4.23 -5.02
N ASN A 67 -7.93 -4.03 -4.19
CA ASN A 67 -6.98 -2.94 -4.40
C ASN A 67 -6.11 -3.14 -5.65
N HIS A 68 -5.66 -4.37 -5.93
CA HIS A 68 -4.93 -4.68 -7.17
C HIS A 68 -5.80 -4.48 -8.42
N GLU A 69 -7.09 -4.75 -8.34
CA GLU A 69 -8.02 -4.47 -9.44
C GLU A 69 -8.09 -2.98 -9.76
N MET A 70 -8.06 -2.09 -8.76
CA MET A 70 -8.00 -0.65 -8.97
C MET A 70 -6.73 -0.24 -9.72
N ILE A 71 -5.57 -0.75 -9.29
CA ILE A 71 -4.28 -0.52 -9.99
C ILE A 71 -4.37 -1.00 -11.44
N ARG A 72 -5.02 -2.16 -11.67
CA ARG A 72 -5.17 -2.74 -13.01
C ARG A 72 -6.07 -1.96 -13.96
N ARG A 73 -6.91 -1.05 -13.45
CA ARG A 73 -7.68 -0.16 -14.32
C ARG A 73 -6.77 0.86 -15.01
N THR A 74 -5.70 1.29 -14.33
CA THR A 74 -4.70 2.22 -14.88
C THR A 74 -3.53 1.49 -15.55
N ILE A 75 -3.05 0.39 -14.98
CA ILE A 75 -1.97 -0.44 -15.56
C ILE A 75 -2.54 -1.83 -15.91
N PRO A 76 -3.03 -2.03 -17.15
CA PRO A 76 -3.66 -3.29 -17.54
C PRO A 76 -2.72 -4.50 -17.39
N LYS A 77 -3.32 -5.66 -17.15
CA LYS A 77 -2.59 -6.92 -17.05
C LYS A 77 -1.74 -7.17 -18.32
N GLY A 78 -0.49 -7.60 -18.12
CA GLY A 78 0.45 -7.84 -19.22
C GLY A 78 1.30 -6.62 -19.60
N LYS A 79 1.03 -5.45 -19.02
CA LYS A 79 1.96 -4.31 -19.06
C LYS A 79 3.02 -4.47 -17.99
N ASP A 80 4.27 -4.20 -18.37
CA ASP A 80 5.39 -4.13 -17.42
C ASP A 80 5.22 -2.91 -16.53
N ILE A 81 5.15 -3.11 -15.20
CA ILE A 81 5.07 -2.00 -14.25
C ILE A 81 6.40 -1.26 -14.11
N GLY A 82 7.52 -1.90 -14.45
CA GLY A 82 8.86 -1.32 -14.35
C GLY A 82 9.13 -0.19 -15.35
N GLN A 83 8.25 0.02 -16.33
CA GLN A 83 8.37 1.13 -17.29
C GLN A 83 7.89 2.48 -16.75
N TYR A 84 7.16 2.49 -15.63
CA TYR A 84 6.60 3.70 -15.04
C TYR A 84 7.53 4.27 -13.97
N THR A 85 7.66 5.59 -13.91
CA THR A 85 8.47 6.26 -12.89
C THR A 85 7.76 6.26 -11.53
N GLN A 86 8.50 6.53 -10.45
CA GLN A 86 7.90 6.61 -9.12
C GLN A 86 6.82 7.71 -9.07
N GLU A 87 7.05 8.85 -9.73
CA GLU A 87 6.10 9.96 -9.80
C GLU A 87 4.79 9.55 -10.51
N GLN A 88 4.88 8.74 -11.56
CA GLN A 88 3.71 8.19 -12.25
C GLN A 88 2.95 7.21 -11.35
N ILE A 89 3.65 6.37 -10.58
CA ILE A 89 3.02 5.48 -9.60
C ILE A 89 2.35 6.27 -8.48
N ASP A 90 2.99 7.32 -7.97
CA ASP A 90 2.44 8.17 -6.90
C ASP A 90 1.22 8.95 -7.38
N LEU A 91 1.24 9.45 -8.61
CA LEU A 91 0.08 10.06 -9.27
C LEU A 91 -1.07 9.06 -9.34
N MET A 92 -0.85 7.87 -9.91
CA MET A 92 -1.86 6.81 -9.98
C MET A 92 -2.44 6.48 -8.59
N MET A 93 -1.58 6.33 -7.58
CA MET A 93 -2.02 6.00 -6.22
C MET A 93 -2.82 7.13 -5.58
N SER A 94 -2.51 8.40 -5.87
CA SER A 94 -3.28 9.57 -5.42
C SER A 94 -4.71 9.55 -5.96
N HIS A 95 -4.89 9.26 -7.25
CA HIS A 95 -6.22 9.07 -7.85
C HIS A 95 -6.97 7.87 -7.23
N ILE A 96 -6.31 6.72 -7.04
CA ILE A 96 -6.91 5.51 -6.46
C ILE A 96 -7.32 5.71 -4.99
N ASN A 97 -6.53 6.46 -4.23
CA ASN A 97 -6.77 6.71 -2.81
C ASN A 97 -7.76 7.85 -2.56
N SER A 98 -7.98 8.73 -3.54
CA SER A 98 -9.02 9.75 -3.50
C SER A 98 -10.39 9.20 -3.92
N TYR A 99 -10.42 8.08 -4.64
CA TYR A 99 -11.67 7.48 -5.11
C TYR A 99 -12.52 6.91 -3.97
N ALA A 100 -13.74 7.46 -3.85
CA ALA A 100 -14.75 7.04 -2.89
C ALA A 100 -15.22 5.60 -3.12
N ARG A 101 -15.32 4.82 -2.03
CA ARG A 101 -15.73 3.40 -2.11
C ARG A 101 -16.91 3.15 -1.21
N LYS A 102 -17.96 2.48 -1.73
CA LYS A 102 -19.15 2.11 -0.95
C LYS A 102 -18.81 1.36 0.34
N LYS A 103 -17.81 0.45 0.30
CA LYS A 103 -17.34 -0.31 1.46
C LYS A 103 -16.71 0.53 2.57
N LEU A 104 -16.33 1.78 2.27
CA LEU A 104 -15.73 2.76 3.18
C LEU A 104 -16.74 3.87 3.53
N GLY A 105 -18.05 3.61 3.43
CA GLY A 105 -19.07 4.62 3.70
C GLY A 105 -19.06 5.78 2.71
N ASN A 106 -18.75 5.51 1.43
CA ASN A 106 -18.59 6.49 0.36
C ASN A 106 -17.45 7.50 0.59
N LYS A 107 -16.44 7.13 1.40
CA LYS A 107 -15.19 7.88 1.55
C LYS A 107 -14.05 7.23 0.76
N GLY A 108 -13.04 8.02 0.41
CA GLY A 108 -11.79 7.53 -0.19
C GLY A 108 -10.83 6.97 0.87
N PRO A 109 -9.93 6.03 0.53
CA PRO A 109 -8.85 5.61 1.41
C PRO A 109 -8.06 6.76 2.05
N TYR A 110 -7.79 7.84 1.30
CA TYR A 110 -7.15 9.05 1.81
C TYR A 110 -7.88 9.61 3.02
N GLU A 111 -9.20 9.81 2.90
CA GLU A 111 -10.03 10.43 3.94
C GLU A 111 -10.19 9.52 5.17
N ILE A 112 -10.27 8.21 4.95
CA ILE A 112 -10.31 7.24 6.05
C ILE A 112 -8.98 7.24 6.81
N PHE A 113 -7.86 7.30 6.09
CA PHE A 113 -6.54 7.34 6.72
C PHE A 113 -6.32 8.65 7.47
N GLU A 114 -6.67 9.80 6.87
CA GLU A 114 -6.60 11.12 7.52
C GLU A 114 -7.40 11.15 8.82
N PHE A 115 -8.62 10.61 8.79
CA PHE A 115 -9.49 10.55 9.97
C PHE A 115 -8.90 9.67 11.08
N GLN A 116 -8.26 8.56 10.73
CA GLN A 116 -7.78 7.58 11.71
C GLN A 116 -6.41 7.94 12.29
N TYR A 117 -5.49 8.44 11.47
CA TYR A 117 -4.09 8.64 11.87
C TYR A 117 -3.61 10.09 11.76
N GLY A 118 -4.47 11.00 11.31
CA GLY A 118 -4.14 12.40 11.12
C GLY A 118 -3.44 12.71 9.79
N LYS A 119 -3.46 13.99 9.44
CA LYS A 119 -2.87 14.49 8.19
C LYS A 119 -1.34 14.46 8.19
N GLU A 120 -0.70 14.70 9.33
CA GLU A 120 0.77 14.70 9.46
C GLU A 120 1.39 13.39 8.96
N LEU A 121 0.72 12.26 9.22
CA LEU A 121 1.17 10.96 8.78
C LEU A 121 0.94 10.72 7.29
N LEU A 122 -0.12 11.31 6.71
CA LEU A 122 -0.29 11.31 5.26
C LEU A 122 0.84 12.06 4.58
N ASP A 123 1.26 13.20 5.11
CA ASP A 123 2.31 14.03 4.51
C ASP A 123 3.63 13.24 4.34
N ILE A 124 3.93 12.26 5.21
CA ILE A 124 5.10 11.36 5.06
C ILE A 124 4.98 10.46 3.82
N PHE A 125 3.79 9.99 3.48
CA PHE A 125 3.55 9.18 2.28
C PHE A 125 3.36 10.03 1.02
N HIS A 126 3.26 11.36 1.16
CA HIS A 126 3.04 12.34 0.09
C HIS A 126 1.85 12.08 -0.86
N PRO A 127 0.72 11.46 -0.44
CA PRO A 127 -0.41 11.27 -1.32
C PRO A 127 -1.11 12.61 -1.57
N GLN A 128 -1.54 12.84 -2.81
CA GLN A 128 -2.34 14.02 -3.15
C GLN A 128 -3.83 13.68 -3.08
N LYS A 129 -4.62 14.58 -2.46
CA LYS A 129 -6.08 14.47 -2.51
C LYS A 129 -6.57 15.05 -3.83
N ILE A 130 -7.21 14.21 -4.64
CA ILE A 130 -7.75 14.58 -5.95
C ILE A 130 -9.25 14.88 -5.82
N PRO A 131 -9.74 16.02 -6.32
CA PRO A 131 -11.17 16.32 -6.40
C PRO A 131 -11.95 15.24 -7.16
N ALA A 132 -13.18 14.95 -6.73
CA ALA A 132 -13.93 13.79 -7.24
C ALA A 132 -14.17 13.83 -8.77
N ASP A 133 -14.32 15.02 -9.33
CA ASP A 133 -14.49 15.31 -10.76
C ASP A 133 -13.20 15.25 -11.58
N GLU A 134 -12.04 15.25 -10.93
CA GLU A 134 -10.72 15.13 -11.56
C GLU A 134 -10.16 13.69 -11.48
N ILE A 135 -10.87 12.75 -10.85
CA ILE A 135 -10.38 11.38 -10.67
C ILE A 135 -10.39 10.59 -11.98
N ILE A 136 -9.20 10.20 -12.45
CA ILE A 136 -9.01 9.30 -13.61
C ILE A 136 -8.57 7.92 -13.11
N LEU A 137 -9.35 6.88 -13.42
CA LEU A 137 -9.06 5.48 -13.06
C LEU A 137 -8.92 4.60 -14.30
N SER A 138 -8.38 5.15 -15.38
CA SER A 138 -8.17 4.47 -16.66
C SER A 138 -6.70 4.57 -17.06
N PRO A 139 -6.27 3.86 -18.12
CA PRO A 139 -4.90 3.96 -18.61
C PRO A 139 -4.51 5.35 -19.13
N GLU A 140 -5.49 6.24 -19.37
CA GLU A 140 -5.25 7.60 -19.86
C GLU A 140 -4.51 8.48 -18.86
N LEU A 141 -4.55 8.14 -17.57
CA LEU A 141 -3.84 8.88 -16.54
C LEU A 141 -2.31 8.89 -16.75
N LEU A 142 -1.76 7.83 -17.34
CA LEU A 142 -0.32 7.63 -17.49
C LEU A 142 0.14 7.67 -18.96
N LYS A 143 -0.69 8.23 -19.85
CA LYS A 143 -0.35 8.42 -21.27
C LYS A 143 0.42 9.71 -21.51
#